data_AF-A0A9P1CWV3-F1
#
_entry.id   AF-A0A9P1CWV3-F1
#
_cell.length_a   1.000
_cell.length_b   1.000
_cell.length_c   1.000
_cell.angle_alpha   90.00
_cell.angle_beta   90.00
_cell.angle_gamma   90.00
#
_symmetry.space_group_name_H-M   'P 1'
#
loop_
_entity.id
_entity.type
_entity.pdbx_description
1 polymer ?
#
loop_
_entity_poly.entity_id
_entity_poly.type
_entity_poly.pdbx_seq_one_letter_code
_entity_poly.pdbx_strand_id
1 'polypeptide(L)'
;MGGCQGKPAVAETKAPPKQRDSSTIKKDIKDGGIGYAQFIIENTGKIADHYQMDKKKLGEGSYGSVSKATNISTKAIRAVKTISKSQMKNIERFKQEIAIMKMMDHPNIIKLYESFEDIRNIYLVMELCAGGELFDRIIESGHFSEVQAAILMQQIIRAIYYMHENKIAHRDLKPENFLFMTKDPIEKNFLKIIDFGLSCKFTPDQALTTKAGTPYYVAPQVLAGKYDQQCDIWSCGVIMYVLLCGYPPFFGETDADVLAKVRLGNFNFNPADWKNVSDDAKSLIRWMLKMNPRDRYTAEQALNHEWIKNKAPRAQAVPLRSNFVDNLRGFQSQNKLKKAALHIIAGQLNEDEIKKLREAFTSLDKNGDGLLTHAELKDGLGKAGLKEIPPDLAAIMDGVDADGSGVIDYTEFLAATLDRQQYMKEDVCWAAFRVFDRNGDGHISKEELKQVLQSSEVEDALGLKAIADLMVEVDSNGDGMIDFEEFMAMMR
;
A
#
# COMPACT_ATOMS: atom_id res chain seq x y z
N MET A 1 -53.55 50.33 26.50
CA MET A 1 -53.31 50.43 25.03
C MET A 1 -51.81 50.69 24.87
N GLY A 2 -51.01 49.67 24.62
CA GLY A 2 -50.52 49.30 23.27
C GLY A 2 -49.28 50.15 22.96
N GLY A 3 -48.09 49.67 22.62
CA GLY A 3 -47.52 48.37 22.28
C GLY A 3 -46.15 48.66 21.64
N CYS A 4 -45.22 47.69 21.68
CA CYS A 4 -44.02 47.49 20.82
C CYS A 4 -42.88 46.90 21.67
N GLN A 5 -42.77 45.57 21.71
CA GLN A 5 -41.98 44.71 20.80
C GLN A 5 -40.52 44.60 21.23
N GLY A 6 -40.19 43.43 21.79
CA GLY A 6 -38.84 43.02 22.11
C GLY A 6 -38.08 42.47 20.91
N LYS A 7 -36.75 42.50 21.04
CA LYS A 7 -35.81 41.59 20.38
C LYS A 7 -34.90 41.02 21.48
N PRO A 8 -34.59 39.72 21.51
CA PRO A 8 -33.65 39.15 22.47
C PRO A 8 -32.21 39.41 22.00
N ALA A 9 -31.35 39.80 22.94
CA ALA A 9 -29.91 39.85 22.73
C ALA A 9 -29.34 38.43 22.68
N VAL A 10 -28.54 38.17 21.65
CA VAL A 10 -27.81 36.91 21.43
C VAL A 10 -26.70 36.81 22.48
N ALA A 11 -26.70 35.73 23.25
CA ALA A 11 -25.60 35.40 24.16
C ALA A 11 -24.42 34.83 23.35
N GLU A 12 -23.35 35.59 23.21
CA GLU A 12 -22.05 35.10 22.74
C GLU A 12 -21.45 34.16 23.80
N THR A 13 -21.47 32.85 23.51
CA THR A 13 -20.72 31.86 24.27
C THR A 13 -19.23 31.99 23.93
N LYS A 14 -18.45 32.57 24.86
CA LYS A 14 -16.99 32.62 24.79
C LYS A 14 -16.41 31.20 24.66
N ALA A 15 -15.64 30.97 23.60
CA ALA A 15 -14.85 29.76 23.44
C ALA A 15 -13.83 29.61 24.59
N PRO A 16 -13.55 28.38 25.07
CA PRO A 16 -12.58 28.16 26.13
C PRO A 16 -11.14 28.45 25.66
N PRO A 17 -10.24 28.86 26.57
CA PRO A 17 -8.91 29.33 26.20
C PRO A 17 -8.03 28.18 25.68
N LYS A 18 -7.31 28.44 24.59
CA LYS A 18 -6.27 27.55 24.06
C LYS A 18 -5.17 27.37 25.13
N GLN A 19 -5.08 26.18 25.73
CA GLN A 19 -3.88 25.79 26.46
C GLN A 19 -2.74 25.56 25.45
N ARG A 20 -1.81 26.53 25.42
CA ARG A 20 -0.45 26.33 24.93
C ARG A 20 0.37 25.76 26.09
N ASP A 21 0.86 24.53 25.93
CA ASP A 21 2.25 24.17 26.16
C ASP A 21 2.42 22.63 26.10
N SER A 22 2.86 22.16 24.95
CA SER A 22 3.73 20.99 24.86
C SER A 22 4.90 21.41 23.99
N SER A 23 6.01 21.79 24.63
CA SER A 23 7.25 22.14 23.95
C SER A 23 7.82 20.89 23.27
N THR A 24 7.41 20.62 22.03
CA THR A 24 8.10 19.67 21.15
C THR A 24 9.49 20.25 20.91
N ILE A 25 10.52 19.66 21.52
CA ILE A 25 11.91 20.03 21.26
C ILE A 25 12.19 19.65 19.80
N LYS A 26 12.05 20.62 18.88
CA LYS A 26 12.52 20.47 17.50
C LYS A 26 14.03 20.62 17.52
N LYS A 27 14.73 19.64 16.95
CA LYS A 27 16.17 19.76 16.68
C LYS A 27 16.33 20.67 15.48
N ASP A 28 16.28 21.98 15.71
CA ASP A 28 16.59 22.95 14.67
C ASP A 28 18.07 22.82 14.31
N ILE A 29 18.36 22.48 13.06
CA ILE A 29 19.70 22.57 12.52
C ILE A 29 20.03 24.07 12.46
N LYS A 30 20.84 24.56 13.40
CA LYS A 30 21.34 25.95 13.40
C LYS A 30 22.03 26.25 12.06
N ASP A 31 22.09 27.52 11.64
CA ASP A 31 22.93 27.92 10.51
C ASP A 31 24.36 27.38 10.70
N GLY A 32 24.82 26.54 9.75
CA GLY A 32 26.10 25.81 9.81
C GLY A 32 26.06 24.42 10.46
N GLY A 33 24.90 23.94 10.93
CA GLY A 33 24.71 22.58 11.44
C GLY A 33 24.63 21.56 10.28
N ILE A 34 25.24 20.38 10.47
CA ILE A 34 25.27 19.32 9.46
C ILE A 34 24.08 18.37 9.68
N GLY A 35 23.18 18.26 8.69
CA GLY A 35 22.02 17.36 8.74
C GLY A 35 22.36 15.92 8.34
N TYR A 36 21.57 14.93 8.79
CA TYR A 36 21.77 13.51 8.41
C TYR A 36 21.84 13.30 6.89
N ALA A 37 21.02 14.03 6.12
CA ALA A 37 21.02 14.01 4.66
C ALA A 37 22.38 14.35 4.02
N GLN A 38 23.22 15.19 4.66
CA GLN A 38 24.55 15.54 4.16
C GLN A 38 25.58 14.41 4.36
N PHE A 39 25.28 13.39 5.16
CA PHE A 39 26.14 12.23 5.37
C PHE A 39 25.83 11.06 4.42
N ILE A 40 24.75 11.13 3.64
CA ILE A 40 24.40 10.07 2.69
C ILE A 40 25.21 10.29 1.41
N ILE A 41 26.27 9.50 1.29
CA ILE A 41 27.24 9.59 0.20
C ILE A 41 26.59 9.07 -1.09
N GLU A 42 26.69 9.87 -2.15
CA GLU A 42 26.42 9.47 -3.52
C GLU A 42 27.73 9.01 -4.16
N ASN A 43 27.83 7.72 -4.45
CA ASN A 43 29.02 7.11 -5.03
C ASN A 43 28.83 6.86 -6.52
N THR A 44 29.76 7.34 -7.35
CA THR A 44 29.83 7.05 -8.79
C THR A 44 30.70 5.82 -9.10
N GLY A 45 31.27 5.18 -8.06
CA GLY A 45 32.07 3.96 -8.15
C GLY A 45 31.24 2.68 -8.22
N LYS A 46 31.89 1.54 -8.48
CA LYS A 46 31.22 0.24 -8.53
C LYS A 46 30.86 -0.21 -7.12
N ILE A 47 29.59 -0.52 -6.88
CA ILE A 47 29.14 -1.04 -5.57
C ILE A 47 29.91 -2.29 -5.13
N ALA A 48 30.36 -3.12 -6.08
CA ALA A 48 31.15 -4.33 -5.83
C ALA A 48 32.51 -4.07 -5.15
N ASP A 49 33.04 -2.85 -5.27
CA ASP A 49 34.30 -2.46 -4.61
C ASP A 49 34.10 -2.23 -3.10
N HIS A 50 32.85 -2.04 -2.66
CA HIS A 50 32.47 -1.71 -1.28
C HIS A 50 31.61 -2.79 -0.61
N TYR A 51 30.83 -3.54 -1.38
CA TYR A 51 29.86 -4.51 -0.89
C TYR A 51 29.98 -5.84 -1.62
N GLN A 52 30.02 -6.91 -0.83
CA GLN A 52 29.81 -8.28 -1.32
C GLN A 52 28.30 -8.56 -1.32
N MET A 53 27.71 -8.61 -2.51
CA MET A 53 26.30 -8.92 -2.72
C MET A 53 26.04 -10.42 -2.55
N ASP A 54 24.95 -10.76 -1.87
CA ASP A 54 24.48 -12.14 -1.78
C ASP A 54 23.83 -12.57 -3.10
N LYS A 55 23.95 -13.86 -3.43
CA LYS A 55 23.40 -14.40 -4.70
C LYS A 55 21.88 -14.56 -4.61
N LYS A 56 21.36 -14.91 -3.44
CA LYS A 56 19.93 -14.99 -3.20
C LYS A 56 19.37 -13.59 -3.00
N LYS A 57 18.34 -13.24 -3.78
CA LYS A 57 17.56 -12.01 -3.60
C LYS A 57 16.65 -12.16 -2.37
N LEU A 58 16.47 -11.07 -1.64
CA LEU A 58 15.53 -10.97 -0.51
C LEU A 58 14.10 -10.65 -0.96
N GLY A 59 13.94 -10.13 -2.18
CA GLY A 59 12.65 -9.79 -2.74
C GLY A 59 12.77 -9.07 -4.08
N GLU A 60 11.68 -9.03 -4.82
CA GLU A 60 11.55 -8.34 -6.10
C GLU A 60 10.29 -7.49 -6.12
N GLY A 61 10.40 -6.27 -6.65
CA GLY A 61 9.30 -5.34 -6.79
C GLY A 61 9.26 -4.75 -8.19
N SER A 62 8.24 -3.94 -8.46
CA SER A 62 7.93 -3.40 -9.80
C SER A 62 9.07 -2.62 -10.46
N TYR A 63 10.05 -2.15 -9.67
CA TYR A 63 11.15 -1.30 -10.13
C TYR A 63 12.53 -1.94 -9.97
N GLY A 64 12.64 -3.16 -9.44
CA GLY A 64 13.93 -3.80 -9.22
C GLY A 64 13.96 -4.89 -8.15
N SER A 65 15.17 -5.30 -7.77
CA SER A 65 15.41 -6.39 -6.82
C SER A 65 16.12 -5.92 -5.57
N VAL A 66 15.86 -6.58 -4.44
CA VAL A 66 16.53 -6.33 -3.17
C VAL A 66 17.41 -7.54 -2.85
N SER A 67 18.68 -7.31 -2.53
CA SER A 67 19.61 -8.36 -2.10
C SER A 67 20.24 -8.01 -0.77
N LYS A 68 20.58 -9.04 0.01
CA LYS A 68 21.47 -8.87 1.16
C LYS A 68 22.87 -8.53 0.67
N ALA A 69 23.57 -7.65 1.38
CA ALA A 69 24.96 -7.33 1.07
C ALA A 69 25.79 -7.18 2.35
N THR A 70 27.07 -7.50 2.26
CA THR A 70 28.02 -7.31 3.36
C THR A 70 29.04 -6.26 2.95
N ASN A 71 29.14 -5.17 3.71
CA ASN A 71 30.16 -4.16 3.50
C ASN A 71 31.55 -4.79 3.73
N ILE A 72 32.46 -4.63 2.76
CA ILE A 72 33.73 -5.36 2.71
C ILE A 72 34.66 -4.95 3.87
N SER A 73 34.71 -3.66 4.20
CA SER A 73 35.60 -3.10 5.21
C SER A 73 35.06 -3.27 6.63
N THR A 74 33.78 -2.94 6.84
CA THR A 74 33.16 -2.93 8.18
C THR A 74 32.51 -4.26 8.56
N LYS A 75 32.32 -5.17 7.61
CA LYS A 75 31.53 -6.40 7.75
C LYS A 75 30.05 -6.16 8.10
N ALA A 76 29.58 -4.92 8.00
CA ALA A 76 28.20 -4.58 8.30
C ALA A 76 27.25 -5.16 7.24
N ILE A 77 26.16 -5.78 7.69
CA ILE A 77 25.14 -6.37 6.82
C ILE A 77 24.10 -5.29 6.45
N ARG A 78 23.71 -5.24 5.17
CA ARG A 78 22.77 -4.27 4.59
C ARG A 78 21.80 -4.96 3.63
N ALA A 79 20.70 -4.26 3.33
CA ALA A 79 19.86 -4.56 2.17
C ALA A 79 20.22 -3.58 1.05
N VAL A 80 20.29 -4.06 -0.19
CA VAL A 80 20.60 -3.25 -1.36
C VAL A 80 19.47 -3.40 -2.37
N LYS A 81 18.70 -2.32 -2.55
CA LYS A 81 17.68 -2.22 -3.61
C LYS A 81 18.36 -1.78 -4.90
N THR A 82 18.42 -2.68 -5.88
CA THR A 82 18.96 -2.45 -7.21
C THR A 82 17.83 -2.11 -8.16
N ILE A 83 17.91 -0.94 -8.77
CA ILE A 83 16.85 -0.37 -9.61
C ILE A 83 17.43 -0.12 -10.98
N SER A 84 16.84 -0.74 -12.00
CA SER A 84 17.32 -0.59 -13.37
C SER A 84 16.94 0.78 -13.91
N LYS A 85 17.92 1.54 -14.43
CA LYS A 85 17.67 2.82 -15.10
C LYS A 85 16.81 2.67 -16.34
N SER A 86 16.84 1.50 -17.01
CA SER A 86 15.96 1.23 -18.15
C SER A 86 14.48 1.08 -17.75
N GLN A 87 14.21 0.78 -16.48
CA GLN A 87 12.86 0.68 -15.92
C GLN A 87 12.42 2.00 -15.25
N MET A 88 13.32 2.98 -15.10
CA MET A 88 13.01 4.30 -14.53
C MET A 88 12.44 5.23 -15.60
N LYS A 89 11.11 5.24 -15.72
CA LYS A 89 10.40 6.16 -16.63
C LYS A 89 10.25 7.57 -16.06
N ASN A 90 10.11 7.70 -14.73
CA ASN A 90 10.01 8.99 -14.04
C ASN A 90 11.20 9.19 -13.09
N ILE A 91 12.30 9.70 -13.64
CA ILE A 91 13.54 9.99 -12.91
C ILE A 91 13.28 10.95 -11.74
N GLU A 92 12.37 11.91 -11.90
CA GLU A 92 12.10 12.92 -10.86
C GLU A 92 11.35 12.32 -9.66
N ARG A 93 10.37 11.44 -9.89
CA ARG A 93 9.70 10.69 -8.81
C ARG A 93 10.68 9.81 -8.04
N PHE A 94 11.63 9.20 -8.75
CA PHE A 94 12.65 8.38 -8.12
C PHE A 94 13.68 9.21 -7.34
N LYS A 95 14.15 10.33 -7.89
CA LYS A 95 14.97 11.31 -7.16
C LYS A 95 14.23 11.83 -5.93
N GLN A 96 12.92 12.02 -6.02
CA GLN A 96 12.09 12.42 -4.91
C GLN A 96 12.02 11.33 -3.82
N GLU A 97 11.86 10.05 -4.18
CA GLU A 97 11.94 8.91 -3.23
C GLU A 97 13.27 8.95 -2.48
N ILE A 98 14.40 9.03 -3.19
CA ILE A 98 15.73 9.13 -2.58
C ILE A 98 15.83 10.38 -1.69
N ALA A 99 15.40 11.54 -2.17
CA ALA A 99 15.49 12.79 -1.41
C ALA A 99 14.66 12.73 -0.11
N ILE A 100 13.47 12.13 -0.16
CA ILE A 100 12.64 11.89 1.02
C ILE A 100 13.35 10.93 1.98
N MET A 101 13.84 9.79 1.50
CA MET A 101 14.58 8.84 2.32
C MET A 101 15.81 9.47 2.98
N LYS A 102 16.53 10.36 2.28
CA LYS A 102 17.67 11.10 2.84
C LYS A 102 17.29 12.05 3.98
N MET A 103 16.07 12.60 3.95
CA MET A 103 15.56 13.50 4.97
C MET A 103 15.04 12.77 6.21
N MET A 104 14.69 11.48 6.09
CA MET A 104 14.10 10.72 7.18
C MET A 104 15.16 10.07 8.06
N ASP A 105 15.11 10.38 9.36
CA ASP A 105 15.90 9.73 10.41
C ASP A 105 15.01 9.48 11.62
N HIS A 106 14.37 8.32 11.66
CA HIS A 106 13.43 7.92 12.70
C HIS A 106 13.54 6.40 12.96
N PRO A 107 13.46 5.93 14.22
CA PRO A 107 13.62 4.51 14.55
C PRO A 107 12.64 3.57 13.82
N ASN A 108 11.47 4.07 13.43
CA ASN A 108 10.42 3.32 12.72
C ASN A 108 10.34 3.61 11.21
N ILE A 109 11.35 4.26 10.64
CA ILE A 109 11.50 4.48 9.20
C ILE A 109 12.78 3.80 8.74
N ILE A 110 12.78 3.19 7.55
CA ILE A 110 13.97 2.55 6.98
C ILE A 110 15.09 3.57 6.81
N LYS A 111 16.30 3.19 7.21
CA LYS A 111 17.47 4.05 7.07
C LYS A 111 18.17 3.82 5.74
N LEU A 112 18.31 4.88 4.94
CA LEU A 112 19.24 4.92 3.81
C LEU A 112 20.63 5.29 4.30
N TYR A 113 21.62 4.45 4.05
CA TYR A 113 23.02 4.71 4.41
C TYR A 113 23.75 5.42 3.27
N GLU A 114 23.67 4.87 2.06
CA GLU A 114 24.46 5.29 0.90
C GLU A 114 23.69 4.98 -0.38
N SER A 115 24.02 5.67 -1.47
CA SER A 115 23.53 5.32 -2.80
C SER A 115 24.70 5.19 -3.78
N PHE A 116 24.64 4.20 -4.66
CA PHE A 116 25.58 4.03 -5.77
C PHE A 116 24.85 4.18 -7.09
N GLU A 117 25.53 4.70 -8.10
CA GLU A 117 24.98 4.84 -9.43
C GLU A 117 26.02 4.39 -10.46
N ASP A 118 25.65 3.43 -11.30
CA ASP A 118 26.44 3.04 -12.48
C ASP A 118 25.68 3.34 -13.77
N ILE A 119 26.22 2.94 -14.92
CA ILE A 119 25.61 3.23 -16.24
C ILE A 119 24.21 2.62 -16.37
N ARG A 120 23.92 1.49 -15.72
CA ARG A 120 22.71 0.70 -15.88
C ARG A 120 21.76 0.78 -14.69
N ASN A 121 22.26 0.96 -13.48
CA ASN A 121 21.51 0.79 -12.25
C ASN A 121 21.77 1.90 -11.24
N ILE A 122 20.79 2.08 -10.36
CA ILE A 122 20.95 2.79 -9.09
C ILE A 122 20.80 1.77 -7.96
N TYR A 123 21.65 1.89 -6.95
CA TYR A 123 21.69 1.00 -5.80
C TYR A 123 21.44 1.82 -4.54
N LEU A 124 20.42 1.45 -3.76
CA LEU A 124 20.12 2.06 -2.48
C LEU A 124 20.56 1.12 -1.36
N VAL A 125 21.58 1.51 -0.60
CA VAL A 125 22.10 0.74 0.53
C VAL A 125 21.33 1.12 1.79
N MET A 126 20.52 0.19 2.28
CA MET A 126 19.57 0.40 3.36
C MET A 126 19.84 -0.50 4.56
N GLU A 127 19.22 -0.16 5.68
CA GLU A 127 19.07 -1.05 6.83
C GLU A 127 18.44 -2.39 6.38
N LEU A 128 18.95 -3.50 6.91
CA LEU A 128 18.36 -4.81 6.63
C LEU A 128 17.25 -5.09 7.64
N CYS A 129 16.03 -5.24 7.16
CA CYS A 129 14.91 -5.78 7.94
C CYS A 129 14.79 -7.28 7.68
N ALA A 130 15.26 -8.11 8.61
CA ALA A 130 15.26 -9.57 8.49
C ALA A 130 14.04 -10.24 9.18
N GLY A 131 13.11 -9.43 9.68
CA GLY A 131 11.97 -9.85 10.46
C GLY A 131 10.72 -10.17 9.67
N GLY A 132 10.67 -9.93 8.35
CA GLY A 132 9.49 -10.18 7.52
C GLY A 132 8.39 -9.12 7.64
N GLU A 133 7.33 -9.29 6.85
CA GLU A 133 6.20 -8.36 6.76
C GLU A 133 5.30 -8.40 8.00
N LEU A 134 4.58 -7.30 8.23
CA LEU A 134 3.73 -7.10 9.39
C LEU A 134 2.73 -8.25 9.62
N PHE A 135 1.94 -8.59 8.60
CA PHE A 135 0.89 -9.61 8.73
C PHE A 135 1.43 -11.03 8.71
N ASP A 136 2.45 -11.33 7.91
CA ASP A 136 3.11 -12.65 7.92
C ASP A 136 3.58 -13.00 9.33
N ARG A 137 4.20 -12.04 10.04
CA ARG A 137 4.70 -12.26 11.40
C ARG A 137 3.61 -12.43 12.44
N ILE A 138 2.48 -11.76 12.27
CA ILE A 138 1.32 -11.93 13.13
C ILE A 138 0.72 -13.34 12.93
N ILE A 139 0.60 -13.79 11.68
CA ILE A 139 0.11 -15.13 11.34
C ILE A 139 1.05 -16.21 11.89
N GLU A 140 2.36 -16.05 11.71
CA GLU A 140 3.38 -16.98 12.23
C GLU A 140 3.38 -17.09 13.77
N SER A 141 3.13 -15.97 14.47
CA SER A 141 3.05 -15.95 15.94
C SER A 141 1.91 -16.83 16.47
N GLY A 142 0.82 -16.98 15.71
CA GLY A 142 -0.39 -17.73 16.09
C GLY A 142 -1.18 -17.12 17.25
N HIS A 143 -0.57 -16.22 18.02
CA HIS A 143 -1.18 -15.48 19.12
C HIS A 143 -0.89 -14.00 18.90
N PHE A 144 -1.97 -13.20 18.89
CA PHE A 144 -1.90 -11.76 18.77
C PHE A 144 -2.89 -11.11 19.73
N SER A 145 -2.46 -10.08 20.45
CA SER A 145 -3.23 -9.41 21.50
C SER A 145 -3.43 -7.94 21.17
N GLU A 146 -4.45 -7.35 21.80
CA GLU A 146 -4.73 -5.92 21.66
C GLU A 146 -3.56 -5.04 22.15
N VAL A 147 -2.81 -5.49 23.17
CA VAL A 147 -1.59 -4.81 23.65
C VAL A 147 -0.49 -4.82 22.59
N GLN A 148 -0.28 -5.94 21.90
CA GLN A 148 0.66 -6.02 20.77
C GLN A 148 0.23 -5.11 19.62
N ALA A 149 -1.08 -5.09 19.29
CA ALA A 149 -1.63 -4.16 18.31
C ALA A 149 -1.35 -2.69 18.69
N ALA A 150 -1.53 -2.33 19.96
CA ALA A 150 -1.24 -0.97 20.44
C ALA A 150 0.25 -0.61 20.37
N ILE A 151 1.15 -1.57 20.64
CA ILE A 151 2.61 -1.38 20.49
C ILE A 151 2.96 -1.11 19.02
N LEU A 152 2.41 -1.89 18.09
CA LEU A 152 2.65 -1.72 16.66
C LEU A 152 2.07 -0.40 16.14
N MET A 153 0.81 -0.10 16.48
CA MET A 153 0.17 1.16 16.10
C MET A 153 0.90 2.37 16.67
N GLN A 154 1.43 2.30 17.90
CA GLN A 154 2.25 3.37 18.46
C GLN A 154 3.50 3.63 17.60
N GLN A 155 4.18 2.58 17.13
CA GLN A 155 5.34 2.70 16.24
C GLN A 155 4.98 3.31 14.89
N ILE A 156 3.89 2.83 14.28
CA ILE A 156 3.38 3.33 12.99
C ILE A 156 3.04 4.84 13.12
N ILE A 157 2.19 5.20 14.07
CA ILE A 157 1.72 6.58 14.21
C ILE A 157 2.87 7.52 14.61
N ARG A 158 3.88 7.07 15.37
CA ARG A 158 5.10 7.86 15.64
C ARG A 158 5.86 8.19 14.36
N ALA A 159 6.04 7.22 13.47
CA ALA A 159 6.67 7.44 12.18
C ALA A 159 5.86 8.44 11.34
N ILE A 160 4.53 8.29 11.28
CA ILE A 160 3.65 9.20 10.53
C ILE A 160 3.67 10.62 11.11
N TYR A 161 3.61 10.75 12.43
CA TYR A 161 3.77 12.05 13.10
C TYR A 161 5.08 12.72 12.70
N TYR A 162 6.19 11.98 12.72
CA TYR A 162 7.49 12.49 12.30
C TYR A 162 7.50 12.92 10.83
N MET A 163 6.93 12.12 9.92
CA MET A 163 6.82 12.47 8.50
C MET A 163 6.00 13.74 8.29
N HIS A 164 4.83 13.84 8.94
CA HIS A 164 3.92 14.98 8.84
C HIS A 164 4.53 16.28 9.39
N GLU A 165 5.30 16.18 10.48
CA GLU A 165 6.05 17.31 11.02
C GLU A 165 7.15 17.80 10.07
N ASN A 166 7.76 16.87 9.32
CA ASN A 166 8.72 17.16 8.24
C ASN A 166 8.05 17.48 6.89
N LYS A 167 6.73 17.68 6.86
CA LYS A 167 5.95 18.03 5.66
C LYS A 167 6.03 16.99 4.55
N ILE A 168 6.03 15.71 4.95
CA ILE A 168 6.01 14.55 4.05
C ILE A 168 4.76 13.74 4.33
N ALA A 169 4.02 13.40 3.27
CA ALA A 169 2.90 12.46 3.31
C ALA A 169 3.31 11.15 2.64
N HIS A 170 2.96 10.01 3.24
CA HIS A 170 3.36 8.69 2.75
C HIS A 170 2.49 8.22 1.56
N ARG A 171 1.16 8.37 1.70
CA ARG A 171 0.10 8.11 0.71
C ARG A 171 -0.15 6.66 0.29
N ASP A 172 0.73 5.73 0.62
CA ASP A 172 0.51 4.29 0.39
C ASP A 172 0.80 3.44 1.62
N LEU A 173 0.19 3.77 2.77
CA LEU A 173 0.37 2.95 3.97
C LEU A 173 -0.47 1.68 3.87
N LYS A 174 0.22 0.56 3.87
CA LYS A 174 -0.35 -0.79 3.84
C LYS A 174 0.60 -1.78 4.53
N PRO A 175 0.12 -2.92 5.02
CA PRO A 175 0.91 -3.91 5.77
C PRO A 175 2.22 -4.33 5.09
N GLU A 176 2.20 -4.45 3.76
CA GLU A 176 3.35 -4.82 2.92
C GLU A 176 4.49 -3.80 3.00
N ASN A 177 4.18 -2.55 3.34
CA ASN A 177 5.14 -1.46 3.50
C ASN A 177 5.72 -1.39 4.92
N PHE A 178 5.44 -2.37 5.78
CA PHE A 178 5.99 -2.48 7.13
C PHE A 178 6.76 -3.79 7.32
N LEU A 179 8.07 -3.68 7.60
CA LEU A 179 8.93 -4.82 7.92
C LEU A 179 9.41 -4.78 9.37
N PHE A 180 9.49 -5.95 10.00
CA PHE A 180 10.18 -6.10 11.27
C PHE A 180 11.70 -6.13 11.08
N MET A 181 12.44 -5.52 12.01
CA MET A 181 13.90 -5.47 11.92
C MET A 181 14.53 -6.86 12.12
N THR A 182 14.07 -7.60 13.14
CA THR A 182 14.56 -8.94 13.48
C THR A 182 13.42 -9.96 13.59
N LYS A 183 13.73 -11.21 13.92
CA LYS A 183 12.72 -12.24 14.25
C LYS A 183 12.33 -12.26 15.74
N ASP A 184 12.78 -11.27 16.52
CA ASP A 184 12.46 -11.17 17.94
C ASP A 184 10.95 -10.96 18.16
N PRO A 185 10.44 -11.28 19.36
CA PRO A 185 9.04 -11.04 19.72
C PRO A 185 8.59 -9.61 19.46
N ILE A 186 7.33 -9.43 19.04
CA ILE A 186 6.74 -8.15 18.60
C ILE A 186 7.01 -7.01 19.60
N GLU A 187 6.95 -7.29 20.90
CA GLU A 187 7.09 -6.30 21.97
C GLU A 187 8.52 -5.75 22.10
N LYS A 188 9.51 -6.48 21.58
CA LYS A 188 10.94 -6.14 21.64
C LYS A 188 11.50 -5.75 20.28
N ASN A 189 10.66 -5.69 19.25
CA ASN A 189 11.07 -5.53 17.86
C ASN A 189 10.67 -4.15 17.32
N PHE A 190 11.45 -3.67 16.36
CA PHE A 190 11.19 -2.42 15.66
C PHE A 190 10.47 -2.71 14.35
N LEU A 191 9.34 -2.05 14.13
CA LEU A 191 8.64 -2.03 12.86
C LEU A 191 9.14 -0.84 12.03
N LYS A 192 9.45 -1.07 10.76
CA LYS A 192 10.04 -0.10 9.83
C LYS A 192 9.13 0.13 8.64
N ILE A 193 8.84 1.39 8.34
CA ILE A 193 8.25 1.78 7.04
C ILE A 193 9.34 1.71 5.97
N ILE A 194 9.09 1.01 4.86
CA ILE A 194 10.12 0.69 3.87
C ILE A 194 9.95 1.28 2.46
N ASP A 195 8.75 1.73 2.06
CA ASP A 195 8.49 2.17 0.68
C ASP A 195 8.02 3.63 0.61
N PHE A 196 8.80 4.47 -0.07
CA PHE A 196 8.52 5.90 -0.23
C PHE A 196 8.19 6.25 -1.68
N GLY A 197 7.97 5.27 -2.56
CA GLY A 197 7.76 5.48 -4.00
C GLY A 197 6.51 6.30 -4.33
N LEU A 198 5.54 6.40 -3.42
CA LEU A 198 4.38 7.29 -3.53
C LEU A 198 4.43 8.46 -2.55
N SER A 199 5.47 8.59 -1.73
CA SER A 199 5.58 9.69 -0.78
C SER A 199 5.82 11.02 -1.50
N CYS A 200 5.36 12.11 -0.90
CA CYS A 200 5.61 13.46 -1.42
C CYS A 200 5.76 14.49 -0.32
N LYS A 201 6.38 15.62 -0.67
CA LYS A 201 6.35 16.81 0.18
C LYS A 201 5.01 17.51 -0.02
N PHE A 202 4.42 18.01 1.06
CA PHE A 202 3.22 18.81 1.02
C PHE A 202 3.46 20.19 1.61
N THR A 203 2.75 21.19 1.10
CA THR A 203 2.71 22.52 1.72
C THR A 203 1.39 22.61 2.50
N PRO A 204 1.39 23.11 3.75
CA PRO A 204 0.15 23.43 4.44
C PRO A 204 -0.77 24.27 3.56
N ASP A 205 -2.07 23.98 3.61
CA ASP A 205 -3.12 24.66 2.83
C ASP A 205 -3.08 24.44 1.30
N GLN A 206 -2.14 23.64 0.78
CA GLN A 206 -2.13 23.19 -0.61
C GLN A 206 -2.64 21.74 -0.71
N ALA A 207 -3.66 21.53 -1.54
CA ALA A 207 -4.19 20.20 -1.78
C ALA A 207 -3.24 19.38 -2.66
N LEU A 208 -3.07 18.11 -2.29
CA LEU A 208 -2.52 17.08 -3.14
C LEU A 208 -3.60 16.62 -4.12
N THR A 209 -3.22 16.38 -5.38
CA THR A 209 -4.16 16.10 -6.47
C THR A 209 -3.94 14.78 -7.19
N THR A 210 -2.74 14.21 -7.12
CA THR A 210 -2.46 12.89 -7.70
C THR A 210 -3.18 11.81 -6.91
N LYS A 211 -4.13 11.09 -7.53
CA LYS A 211 -4.72 9.92 -6.87
C LYS A 211 -3.65 8.83 -6.74
N ALA A 212 -3.59 8.22 -5.56
CA ALA A 212 -2.59 7.22 -5.23
C ALA A 212 -3.08 6.39 -4.02
N GLY A 213 -2.60 5.16 -3.92
CA GLY A 213 -2.86 4.29 -2.78
C GLY A 213 -3.53 2.98 -3.19
N THR A 214 -3.63 2.06 -2.23
CA THR A 214 -4.17 0.71 -2.45
C THR A 214 -5.66 0.67 -2.03
N PRO A 215 -6.59 0.02 -2.79
CA PRO A 215 -8.04 0.14 -2.61
C PRO A 215 -8.57 -0.04 -1.17
N TYR A 216 -8.04 -1.01 -0.42
CA TYR A 216 -8.46 -1.25 0.97
C TYR A 216 -8.06 -0.13 1.95
N TYR A 217 -6.96 0.57 1.67
CA TYR A 217 -6.32 1.53 2.59
C TYR A 217 -6.47 2.99 2.15
N VAL A 218 -6.95 3.22 0.93
CA VAL A 218 -7.11 4.56 0.36
C VAL A 218 -8.21 5.34 1.08
N ALA A 219 -7.96 6.63 1.30
CA ALA A 219 -8.91 7.52 1.95
C ALA A 219 -9.94 8.06 0.94
N PRO A 220 -11.20 8.30 1.33
CA PRO A 220 -12.26 8.74 0.42
C PRO A 220 -11.94 10.05 -0.30
N GLN A 221 -11.27 10.99 0.37
CA GLN A 221 -10.89 12.27 -0.23
C GLN A 221 -9.78 12.14 -1.30
N VAL A 222 -9.00 11.06 -1.28
CA VAL A 222 -8.00 10.77 -2.33
C VAL A 222 -8.72 10.37 -3.62
N LEU A 223 -9.79 9.58 -3.52
CA LEU A 223 -10.66 9.22 -4.66
C LEU A 223 -11.34 10.44 -5.27
N ALA A 224 -11.64 11.45 -4.46
CA ALA A 224 -12.17 12.74 -4.90
C ALA A 224 -11.12 13.66 -5.56
N GLY A 225 -9.84 13.28 -5.55
CA GLY A 225 -8.76 13.98 -6.25
C GLY A 225 -8.26 15.26 -5.58
N LYS A 226 -8.68 15.57 -4.35
CA LYS A 226 -8.16 16.69 -3.55
C LYS A 226 -8.07 16.29 -2.09
N TYR A 227 -6.84 16.21 -1.58
CA TYR A 227 -6.59 15.71 -0.23
C TYR A 227 -5.35 16.33 0.41
N ASP A 228 -5.13 15.98 1.67
CA ASP A 228 -4.00 16.39 2.49
C ASP A 228 -3.36 15.15 3.16
N GLN A 229 -2.36 15.37 4.02
CA GLN A 229 -1.66 14.30 4.73
C GLN A 229 -2.57 13.45 5.64
N GLN A 230 -3.81 13.87 5.93
CA GLN A 230 -4.75 13.08 6.74
C GLN A 230 -5.17 11.78 6.04
N CYS A 231 -4.84 11.60 4.75
CA CYS A 231 -4.97 10.29 4.08
C CYS A 231 -4.18 9.20 4.82
N ASP A 232 -3.01 9.51 5.35
CA ASP A 232 -2.18 8.55 6.07
C ASP A 232 -2.85 8.09 7.38
N ILE A 233 -3.56 8.99 8.07
CA ILE A 233 -4.29 8.64 9.31
C ILE A 233 -5.46 7.71 9.02
N TRP A 234 -6.14 7.89 7.89
CA TRP A 234 -7.17 6.96 7.44
C TRP A 234 -6.57 5.57 7.21
N SER A 235 -5.48 5.48 6.45
CA SER A 235 -4.80 4.20 6.20
C SER A 235 -4.32 3.54 7.49
N CYS A 236 -3.79 4.30 8.45
CA CYS A 236 -3.48 3.79 9.79
C CYS A 236 -4.72 3.27 10.53
N GLY A 237 -5.88 3.91 10.37
CA GLY A 237 -7.15 3.46 10.95
C GLY A 237 -7.62 2.14 10.36
N VAL A 238 -7.47 1.96 9.05
CA VAL A 238 -7.73 0.70 8.36
C VAL A 238 -6.78 -0.40 8.86
N ILE A 239 -5.47 -0.12 8.93
CA ILE A 239 -4.47 -1.07 9.47
C ILE A 239 -4.83 -1.46 10.90
N MET A 240 -5.17 -0.50 11.77
CA MET A 240 -5.59 -0.78 13.15
C MET A 240 -6.84 -1.66 13.20
N TYR A 241 -7.82 -1.42 12.33
CA TYR A 241 -9.02 -2.25 12.24
C TYR A 241 -8.66 -3.70 11.88
N VAL A 242 -7.85 -3.90 10.84
CA VAL A 242 -7.41 -5.24 10.42
C VAL A 242 -6.59 -5.94 11.51
N LEU A 243 -5.70 -5.21 12.20
CA LEU A 243 -4.92 -5.76 13.33
C LEU A 243 -5.79 -6.28 14.47
N LEU A 244 -7.02 -5.78 14.64
CA LEU A 244 -7.88 -6.14 15.77
C LEU A 244 -8.92 -7.21 15.44
N CYS A 245 -9.29 -7.41 14.16
CA CYS A 245 -10.30 -8.39 13.77
C CYS A 245 -9.92 -9.31 12.60
N GLY A 246 -8.82 -9.02 11.89
CA GLY A 246 -8.27 -9.85 10.82
C GLY A 246 -8.87 -9.60 9.43
N TYR A 247 -9.77 -8.64 9.26
CA TYR A 247 -10.40 -8.32 7.96
C TYR A 247 -10.58 -6.81 7.78
N PRO A 248 -10.65 -6.28 6.54
CA PRO A 248 -10.76 -4.84 6.31
C PRO A 248 -12.15 -4.29 6.69
N PRO A 249 -12.24 -3.01 7.09
CA PRO A 249 -13.53 -2.36 7.41
C PRO A 249 -14.41 -2.16 6.17
N PHE A 250 -13.81 -2.09 4.98
CA PHE A 250 -14.46 -1.96 3.69
C PHE A 250 -14.07 -3.17 2.82
N PHE A 251 -14.85 -4.24 2.88
CA PHE A 251 -14.62 -5.46 2.12
C PHE A 251 -15.55 -5.53 0.90
N GLY A 252 -15.10 -6.06 -0.23
CA GLY A 252 -15.89 -6.23 -1.46
C GLY A 252 -15.32 -7.36 -2.31
N GLU A 253 -16.11 -7.88 -3.24
CA GLU A 253 -15.66 -8.94 -4.17
C GLU A 253 -14.70 -8.34 -5.20
N THR A 254 -14.97 -7.12 -5.66
CA THR A 254 -14.13 -6.39 -6.61
C THR A 254 -13.51 -5.13 -5.99
N ASP A 255 -12.44 -4.61 -6.59
CA ASP A 255 -11.85 -3.33 -6.17
C ASP A 255 -12.86 -2.18 -6.29
N ALA A 256 -13.72 -2.20 -7.31
CA ALA A 256 -14.80 -1.23 -7.48
C ALA A 256 -15.80 -1.25 -6.31
N ASP A 257 -16.15 -2.43 -5.80
CA ASP A 257 -17.03 -2.58 -4.64
C ASP A 257 -16.39 -2.04 -3.36
N VAL A 258 -15.10 -2.34 -3.17
CA VAL A 258 -14.31 -1.81 -2.04
C VAL A 258 -14.31 -0.29 -2.10
N LEU A 259 -13.97 0.31 -3.24
CA LEU A 259 -13.93 1.76 -3.42
C LEU A 259 -15.31 2.40 -3.25
N ALA A 260 -16.40 1.74 -3.68
CA ALA A 260 -17.76 2.21 -3.43
C ALA A 260 -18.07 2.26 -1.93
N LYS A 261 -17.69 1.23 -1.17
CA LYS A 261 -17.85 1.21 0.30
C LYS A 261 -16.97 2.24 1.00
N VAL A 262 -15.74 2.45 0.53
CA VAL A 262 -14.85 3.52 1.03
C VAL A 262 -15.48 4.90 0.82
N ARG A 263 -16.09 5.17 -0.34
CA ARG A 263 -16.78 6.45 -0.62
C ARG A 263 -17.98 6.68 0.31
N LEU A 264 -18.68 5.62 0.70
CA LEU A 264 -19.77 5.69 1.67
C LEU A 264 -19.27 5.88 3.11
N GLY A 265 -18.12 5.29 3.46
CA GLY A 265 -17.51 5.42 4.78
C GLY A 265 -18.18 4.62 5.89
N ASN A 266 -19.16 3.77 5.54
CA ASN A 266 -19.91 2.99 6.51
C ASN A 266 -19.15 1.70 6.83
N PHE A 267 -18.60 1.63 8.03
CA PHE A 267 -18.05 0.40 8.62
C PHE A 267 -18.76 0.10 9.94
N ASN A 268 -18.67 -1.14 10.40
CA ASN A 268 -19.26 -1.57 11.67
C ASN A 268 -18.25 -2.38 12.51
N PHE A 269 -18.57 -2.57 13.79
CA PHE A 269 -17.84 -3.47 14.66
C PHE A 269 -18.73 -4.67 14.93
N ASN A 270 -18.55 -5.76 14.18
CA ASN A 270 -19.33 -6.98 14.34
C ASN A 270 -19.32 -7.43 15.82
N PRO A 271 -20.47 -7.49 16.51
CA PRO A 271 -20.53 -7.85 17.93
C PRO A 271 -19.90 -9.21 18.25
N ALA A 272 -19.86 -10.13 17.29
CA ALA A 272 -19.11 -11.37 17.43
C ALA A 272 -17.62 -11.02 17.56
N ASP A 273 -16.98 -10.53 16.50
CA ASP A 273 -15.52 -10.42 16.43
C ASP A 273 -14.95 -9.37 17.39
N TRP A 274 -15.71 -8.33 17.67
CA TRP A 274 -15.27 -7.17 18.46
C TRP A 274 -15.69 -7.22 19.94
N LYS A 275 -16.23 -8.35 20.42
CA LYS A 275 -16.66 -8.51 21.82
C LYS A 275 -15.54 -8.28 22.83
N ASN A 276 -14.33 -8.76 22.53
CA ASN A 276 -13.19 -8.73 23.44
C ASN A 276 -12.25 -7.54 23.19
N VAL A 277 -12.52 -6.74 22.17
CA VAL A 277 -11.77 -5.53 21.85
C VAL A 277 -12.30 -4.36 22.69
N SER A 278 -11.39 -3.62 23.32
CA SER A 278 -11.76 -2.50 24.20
C SER A 278 -12.54 -1.40 23.48
N ASP A 279 -13.33 -0.63 24.24
CA ASP A 279 -14.09 0.48 23.69
C ASP A 279 -13.20 1.67 23.28
N ASP A 280 -12.02 1.81 23.88
CA ASP A 280 -11.03 2.80 23.47
C ASP A 280 -10.31 2.44 22.17
N ALA A 281 -10.06 1.17 21.88
CA ALA A 281 -9.64 0.77 20.53
C ALA A 281 -10.68 1.20 19.49
N LYS A 282 -11.95 0.85 19.72
CA LYS A 282 -13.07 1.19 18.83
C LYS A 282 -13.23 2.71 18.70
N SER A 283 -13.08 3.45 19.79
CA SER A 283 -13.12 4.91 19.82
C SER A 283 -12.03 5.50 18.91
N LEU A 284 -10.78 5.05 19.05
CA LEU A 284 -9.68 5.54 18.23
C LEU A 284 -9.90 5.27 16.75
N ILE A 285 -10.34 4.06 16.37
CA ILE A 285 -10.68 3.73 14.98
C ILE A 285 -11.73 4.71 14.44
N ARG A 286 -12.80 5.01 15.19
CA ARG A 286 -13.83 5.97 14.75
C ARG A 286 -13.27 7.37 14.52
N TRP A 287 -12.26 7.79 15.29
CA TRP A 287 -11.61 9.08 15.12
C TRP A 287 -10.65 9.11 13.93
N MET A 288 -9.95 8.00 13.65
CA MET A 288 -9.04 7.87 12.50
C MET A 288 -9.79 7.66 11.18
N LEU A 289 -10.98 7.05 11.22
CA LEU A 289 -11.84 6.80 10.05
C LEU A 289 -12.98 7.81 9.90
N LYS A 290 -12.81 9.04 10.41
CA LYS A 290 -13.74 10.13 10.11
C LYS A 290 -13.67 10.47 8.61
N MET A 291 -14.84 10.56 7.98
CA MET A 291 -14.97 10.89 6.55
C MET A 291 -14.40 12.27 6.22
N ASN A 292 -14.76 13.28 7.01
CA ASN A 292 -14.21 14.62 6.87
C ASN A 292 -12.78 14.65 7.46
N PRO A 293 -11.74 14.95 6.64
CA PRO A 293 -10.35 15.00 7.11
C PRO A 293 -10.11 15.99 8.26
N ARG A 294 -10.93 17.04 8.37
CA ARG A 294 -10.83 18.06 9.43
C ARG A 294 -11.31 17.56 10.80
N ASP A 295 -12.24 16.62 10.80
CA ASP A 295 -12.76 15.99 12.03
C ASP A 295 -11.96 14.74 12.40
N ARG A 296 -11.12 14.26 11.47
CA ARG A 296 -10.22 13.13 11.64
C ARG A 296 -9.07 13.52 12.56
N TYR A 297 -8.67 12.62 13.43
CA TYR A 297 -7.51 12.85 14.27
C TYR A 297 -6.26 13.12 13.42
N THR A 298 -5.39 13.99 13.93
CA THR A 298 -4.00 14.07 13.46
C THR A 298 -3.18 12.93 14.07
N ALA A 299 -1.96 12.69 13.55
CA ALA A 299 -1.05 11.73 14.15
C ALA A 299 -0.76 12.06 15.63
N GLU A 300 -0.62 13.35 15.97
CA GLU A 300 -0.40 13.80 17.34
C GLU A 300 -1.58 13.49 18.26
N GLN A 301 -2.81 13.74 17.79
CA GLN A 301 -4.03 13.43 18.55
C GLN A 301 -4.16 11.91 18.75
N ALA A 302 -3.87 11.11 17.73
CA ALA A 302 -3.88 9.66 17.82
C ALA A 302 -2.82 9.12 18.79
N LEU A 303 -1.60 9.69 18.82
CA LEU A 303 -0.56 9.32 19.80
C LEU A 303 -0.96 9.64 21.25
N ASN A 304 -1.70 10.73 21.45
CA ASN A 304 -2.17 11.14 22.77
C ASN A 304 -3.45 10.42 23.22
N HIS A 305 -4.09 9.66 22.33
CA HIS A 305 -5.26 8.86 22.68
C HIS A 305 -4.87 7.78 23.72
N GLU A 306 -5.76 7.55 24.69
CA GLU A 306 -5.51 6.67 25.85
C GLU A 306 -5.03 5.26 25.44
N TRP A 307 -5.66 4.70 24.40
CA TRP A 307 -5.33 3.38 23.86
C TRP A 307 -3.88 3.29 23.34
N ILE A 308 -3.36 4.32 22.65
CA ILE A 308 -1.98 4.32 22.15
C ILE A 308 -1.00 4.67 23.26
N LYS A 309 -1.29 5.73 24.01
CA LYS A 309 -0.39 6.27 25.03
C LYS A 309 -0.06 5.23 26.11
N ASN A 310 -1.08 4.50 26.55
CA ASN A 310 -0.98 3.53 27.64
C ASN A 310 -0.97 2.08 27.16
N LYS A 311 -0.76 1.84 25.85
CA LYS A 311 -0.66 0.50 25.24
C LYS A 311 -1.85 -0.42 25.57
N ALA A 312 -3.05 0.02 25.18
CA ALA A 312 -4.32 -0.64 25.43
C ALA A 312 -4.58 -0.97 26.91
N PRO A 313 -4.74 0.05 27.78
CA PRO A 313 -4.83 -0.15 29.24
C PRO A 313 -6.08 -0.94 29.67
N ARG A 314 -7.13 -0.96 28.84
CA ARG A 314 -8.38 -1.70 29.05
C ARG A 314 -8.46 -2.99 28.23
N ALA A 315 -7.38 -3.40 27.57
CA ALA A 315 -7.32 -4.68 26.88
C ALA A 315 -7.53 -5.82 27.87
N GLN A 316 -8.30 -6.81 27.47
CA GLN A 316 -8.39 -8.07 28.20
C GLN A 316 -7.08 -8.85 27.99
N ALA A 317 -6.61 -9.58 29.00
CA ALA A 317 -5.40 -10.41 28.91
C ALA A 317 -5.60 -11.70 28.08
N VAL A 318 -6.59 -11.72 27.19
CA VAL A 318 -6.88 -12.84 26.28
C VAL A 318 -6.36 -12.50 24.88
N PRO A 319 -5.84 -13.48 24.13
CA PRO A 319 -5.56 -13.29 22.72
C PRO A 319 -6.81 -12.83 21.97
N LEU A 320 -6.62 -12.13 20.85
CA LEU A 320 -7.67 -11.94 19.87
C LEU A 320 -8.18 -13.31 19.42
N ARG A 321 -9.45 -13.37 19.01
CA ARG A 321 -10.20 -14.63 18.81
C ARG A 321 -9.45 -15.68 17.98
N SER A 322 -9.77 -16.95 18.20
CA SER A 322 -9.20 -18.09 17.46
C SER A 322 -9.23 -17.93 15.93
N ASN A 323 -10.30 -17.35 15.39
CA ASN A 323 -10.49 -17.22 13.93
C ASN A 323 -9.77 -15.99 13.34
N PHE A 324 -9.13 -15.16 14.19
CA PHE A 324 -8.39 -13.97 13.75
C PHE A 324 -7.29 -14.33 12.74
N VAL A 325 -6.53 -15.38 13.04
CA VAL A 325 -5.41 -15.81 12.19
C VAL A 325 -5.93 -16.30 10.84
N ASP A 326 -7.07 -16.99 10.82
CA ASP A 326 -7.67 -17.50 9.58
C ASP A 326 -8.22 -16.34 8.73
N ASN A 327 -8.95 -15.39 9.34
CA ASN A 327 -9.40 -14.16 8.66
C ASN A 327 -8.23 -13.38 8.05
N LEU A 328 -7.16 -13.17 8.83
CA LEU A 328 -6.00 -12.41 8.39
C LEU A 328 -5.24 -13.11 7.27
N ARG A 329 -5.14 -14.44 7.35
CA ARG A 329 -4.51 -15.25 6.31
C ARG A 329 -5.30 -15.17 5.01
N GLY A 330 -6.62 -15.30 5.09
CA GLY A 330 -7.52 -15.21 3.97
C GLY A 330 -7.41 -13.92 3.16
N PHE A 331 -7.53 -12.82 3.89
CA PHE A 331 -7.33 -11.49 3.33
C PHE A 331 -5.95 -11.32 2.66
N GLN A 332 -4.91 -11.95 3.20
CA GLN A 332 -3.56 -11.87 2.62
C GLN A 332 -3.39 -12.76 1.38
N SER A 333 -3.96 -13.97 1.35
CA SER A 333 -3.85 -14.91 0.22
C SER A 333 -4.49 -14.38 -1.05
N GLN A 334 -5.68 -13.75 -0.94
CA GLN A 334 -6.40 -13.18 -2.09
C GLN A 334 -5.58 -12.09 -2.80
N ASN A 335 -4.96 -11.19 -2.03
CA ASN A 335 -4.12 -10.13 -2.58
C ASN A 335 -2.85 -10.68 -3.27
N LYS A 336 -2.28 -11.76 -2.75
CA LYS A 336 -1.07 -12.40 -3.32
C LYS A 336 -1.39 -13.16 -4.62
N LEU A 337 -2.50 -13.90 -4.68
CA LEU A 337 -2.87 -14.69 -5.86
C LEU A 337 -3.27 -13.81 -7.04
N LYS A 338 -4.09 -12.78 -6.80
CA LYS A 338 -4.48 -11.79 -7.82
C LYS A 338 -3.25 -11.17 -8.49
N LYS A 339 -2.23 -10.83 -7.70
CA LYS A 339 -0.96 -10.28 -8.19
C LYS A 339 -0.17 -11.26 -9.05
N ALA A 340 -0.13 -12.54 -8.70
CA ALA A 340 0.58 -13.57 -9.46
C ALA A 340 -0.11 -13.87 -10.80
N ALA A 341 -1.44 -13.99 -10.82
CA ALA A 341 -2.22 -14.27 -12.03
C ALA A 341 -2.08 -13.14 -13.07
N LEU A 342 -2.18 -11.88 -12.65
CA LEU A 342 -1.99 -10.72 -13.52
C LEU A 342 -0.59 -10.67 -14.16
N HIS A 343 0.44 -11.04 -13.40
CA HIS A 343 1.81 -11.08 -13.90
C HIS A 343 1.99 -12.13 -15.02
N ILE A 344 1.35 -13.30 -14.89
CA ILE A 344 1.41 -14.38 -15.87
C ILE A 344 0.66 -14.01 -17.15
N ILE A 345 -0.54 -13.44 -17.04
CA ILE A 345 -1.35 -12.99 -18.19
C ILE A 345 -0.57 -11.98 -19.05
N ALA A 346 0.08 -11.01 -18.41
CA ALA A 346 0.90 -10.01 -19.10
C ALA A 346 2.09 -10.63 -19.85
N GLY A 347 2.62 -11.76 -19.38
CA GLY A 347 3.72 -12.49 -20.01
C GLY A 347 3.31 -13.46 -21.14
N GLN A 348 2.02 -13.75 -21.30
CA GLN A 348 1.48 -14.71 -22.27
C GLN A 348 1.03 -14.07 -23.60
N LEU A 349 1.01 -12.74 -23.71
CA LEU A 349 0.68 -12.04 -24.96
C LEU A 349 1.83 -12.17 -25.96
N ASN A 350 1.50 -12.30 -27.25
CA ASN A 350 2.49 -12.46 -28.32
C ASN A 350 3.36 -11.19 -28.45
N GLU A 351 4.68 -11.32 -28.67
CA GLU A 351 5.60 -10.15 -28.73
C GLU A 351 5.16 -9.06 -29.72
N ASP A 352 4.57 -9.44 -30.86
CA ASP A 352 4.05 -8.50 -31.86
C ASP A 352 2.79 -7.74 -31.41
N GLU A 353 1.95 -8.36 -30.57
CA GLU A 353 0.75 -7.73 -30.00
C GLU A 353 1.14 -6.82 -28.83
N ILE A 354 2.06 -7.27 -27.97
CA ILE A 354 2.66 -6.42 -26.91
C ILE A 354 3.32 -5.20 -27.54
N LYS A 355 4.04 -5.37 -28.66
CA LYS A 355 4.70 -4.27 -29.36
C LYS A 355 3.71 -3.26 -29.94
N LYS A 356 2.65 -3.72 -30.62
CA LYS A 356 1.59 -2.84 -31.16
C LYS A 356 0.82 -2.11 -30.06
N LEU A 357 0.47 -2.79 -28.98
CA LEU A 357 -0.23 -2.21 -27.83
C LEU A 357 0.67 -1.23 -27.07
N ARG A 358 1.97 -1.53 -26.96
CA ARG A 358 2.96 -0.60 -26.43
C ARG A 358 3.11 0.65 -27.31
N GLU A 359 3.19 0.48 -28.63
CA GLU A 359 3.26 1.60 -29.58
C GLU A 359 1.98 2.46 -29.51
N ALA A 360 0.80 1.84 -29.42
CA ALA A 360 -0.48 2.53 -29.25
C ALA A 360 -0.54 3.29 -27.91
N PHE A 361 -0.19 2.65 -26.79
CA PHE A 361 -0.11 3.29 -25.47
C PHE A 361 0.81 4.50 -25.50
N THR A 362 2.03 4.33 -26.03
CA THR A 362 3.05 5.37 -26.11
C THR A 362 2.64 6.51 -27.04
N SER A 363 1.80 6.23 -28.05
CA SER A 363 1.28 7.27 -28.95
C SER A 363 0.17 8.13 -28.31
N LEU A 364 -0.57 7.55 -27.36
CA LEU A 364 -1.63 8.22 -26.60
C LEU A 364 -1.05 8.95 -25.38
N ASP A 365 -0.05 8.36 -24.74
CA ASP A 365 0.68 8.89 -23.57
C ASP A 365 1.67 9.98 -24.01
N LYS A 366 1.14 11.19 -24.24
CA LYS A 366 1.93 12.30 -24.78
C LYS A 366 2.93 12.89 -23.80
N ASN A 367 2.63 12.82 -22.51
CA ASN A 367 3.54 13.32 -21.48
C ASN A 367 4.58 12.23 -21.08
N GLY A 368 4.37 10.97 -21.48
CA GLY A 368 5.28 9.85 -21.27
C GLY A 368 5.34 9.34 -19.83
N ASP A 369 4.34 9.66 -19.00
CA ASP A 369 4.30 9.34 -17.58
C ASP A 369 3.90 7.88 -17.30
N GLY A 370 3.57 7.12 -18.35
CA GLY A 370 3.20 5.72 -18.28
C GLY A 370 1.76 5.50 -17.79
N LEU A 371 0.95 6.55 -17.76
CA LEU A 371 -0.46 6.57 -17.40
C LEU A 371 -1.22 7.36 -18.49
N LEU A 372 -2.47 7.00 -18.77
CA LEU A 372 -3.27 7.73 -19.74
C LEU A 372 -4.35 8.54 -19.05
N THR A 373 -4.21 9.85 -19.10
CA THR A 373 -5.22 10.76 -18.58
C THR A 373 -6.42 10.89 -19.54
N HIS A 374 -7.57 11.34 -19.02
CA HIS A 374 -8.74 11.70 -19.82
C HIS A 374 -8.42 12.68 -20.97
N ALA A 375 -7.46 13.58 -20.76
CA ALA A 375 -7.05 14.56 -21.77
C ALA A 375 -6.23 13.93 -22.89
N GLU A 376 -5.32 13.01 -22.54
CA GLU A 376 -4.45 12.29 -23.48
C GLU A 376 -5.22 11.31 -24.35
N LEU A 377 -6.15 10.56 -23.78
CA LEU A 377 -7.03 9.68 -24.54
C LEU A 377 -7.89 10.47 -25.54
N LYS A 378 -8.48 11.58 -25.11
CA LYS A 378 -9.35 12.43 -25.92
C LYS A 378 -8.61 13.09 -27.07
N ASP A 379 -7.40 13.60 -26.82
CA ASP A 379 -6.55 14.23 -27.84
C ASP A 379 -5.95 13.20 -28.81
N GLY A 380 -5.64 12.00 -28.32
CA GLY A 380 -5.24 10.85 -29.13
C GLY A 380 -6.32 10.39 -30.12
N LEU A 381 -7.58 10.25 -29.65
CA LEU A 381 -8.74 9.86 -30.48
C LEU A 381 -9.10 10.93 -31.52
N GLY A 382 -8.98 12.22 -31.19
CA GLY A 382 -9.20 13.32 -32.12
C GLY A 382 -8.20 13.37 -33.29
N LYS A 383 -6.94 12.99 -33.04
CA LYS A 383 -5.89 12.91 -34.08
C LYS A 383 -6.01 11.66 -34.96
N ALA A 384 -6.67 10.61 -34.47
CA ALA A 384 -6.97 9.40 -35.23
C ALA A 384 -8.16 9.54 -36.21
N GLY A 385 -8.80 10.72 -36.28
CA GLY A 385 -9.80 11.04 -37.32
C GLY A 385 -11.27 10.93 -36.89
N LEU A 386 -11.56 10.65 -35.62
CA LEU A 386 -12.92 10.71 -35.06
C LEU A 386 -13.33 12.18 -34.85
N LYS A 387 -14.22 12.69 -35.72
CA LYS A 387 -14.66 14.09 -35.71
C LYS A 387 -15.58 14.45 -34.54
N GLU A 388 -16.21 13.46 -33.92
CA GLU A 388 -17.01 13.63 -32.71
C GLU A 388 -16.57 12.60 -31.66
N ILE A 389 -16.33 13.09 -30.45
CA ILE A 389 -15.98 12.26 -29.30
C ILE A 389 -17.25 11.52 -28.86
N PRO A 390 -17.20 10.19 -28.66
CA PRO A 390 -18.34 9.46 -28.14
C PRO A 390 -18.80 10.06 -26.79
N PRO A 391 -20.10 10.39 -26.60
CA PRO A 391 -20.59 11.02 -25.37
C PRO A 391 -20.42 10.14 -24.13
N ASP A 392 -20.16 8.85 -24.33
CA ASP A 392 -19.90 7.80 -23.36
C ASP A 392 -18.40 7.55 -23.07
N LEU A 393 -17.46 8.32 -23.64
CA LEU A 393 -16.01 8.16 -23.41
C LEU A 393 -15.63 8.16 -21.92
N ALA A 394 -16.30 8.98 -21.10
CA ALA A 394 -16.09 8.99 -19.66
C ALA A 394 -16.53 7.67 -19.00
N ALA A 395 -17.64 7.09 -19.45
CA ALA A 395 -18.11 5.78 -18.97
C ALA A 395 -17.21 4.62 -19.46
N ILE A 396 -16.62 4.75 -20.65
CA ILE A 396 -15.64 3.79 -21.19
C ILE A 396 -14.35 3.84 -20.36
N MET A 397 -13.86 5.04 -20.01
CA MET A 397 -12.67 5.21 -19.18
C MET A 397 -12.89 4.77 -17.73
N ASP A 398 -14.04 5.11 -17.12
CA ASP A 398 -14.44 4.60 -15.81
C ASP A 398 -14.61 3.07 -15.80
N GLY A 399 -14.85 2.45 -16.96
CA GLY A 399 -14.91 1.00 -17.13
C GLY A 399 -13.55 0.32 -17.30
N VAL A 400 -12.50 1.07 -17.57
CA VAL A 400 -11.14 0.58 -17.85
C VAL A 400 -10.20 0.82 -16.67
N ASP A 401 -10.39 1.96 -16.01
CA ASP A 401 -9.74 2.38 -14.77
C ASP A 401 -10.21 1.50 -13.60
N ALA A 402 -9.71 0.25 -13.56
CA ALA A 402 -10.15 -0.79 -12.64
C ALA A 402 -9.84 -0.42 -11.18
N ASP A 403 -8.78 0.37 -10.95
CA ASP A 403 -8.43 0.88 -9.63
C ASP A 403 -9.05 2.27 -9.31
N GLY A 404 -9.79 2.87 -10.24
CA GLY A 404 -10.51 4.14 -10.07
C GLY A 404 -9.61 5.37 -9.89
N SER A 405 -8.34 5.28 -10.28
CA SER A 405 -7.32 6.32 -10.16
C SER A 405 -7.57 7.54 -11.04
N GLY A 406 -8.48 7.46 -12.01
CA GLY A 406 -8.84 8.52 -12.98
C GLY A 406 -7.83 8.69 -14.11
N VAL A 407 -6.89 7.77 -14.21
CA VAL A 407 -5.84 7.64 -15.21
C VAL A 407 -5.68 6.14 -15.50
N ILE A 408 -5.29 5.76 -16.71
CA ILE A 408 -5.23 4.33 -17.07
C ILE A 408 -3.76 3.93 -17.15
N ASP A 409 -3.29 3.07 -16.25
CA ASP A 409 -1.90 2.60 -16.29
C ASP A 409 -1.63 1.64 -17.47
N TYR A 410 -0.36 1.26 -17.69
CA TYR A 410 -0.03 0.39 -18.82
C TYR A 410 -0.70 -1.00 -18.75
N THR A 411 -0.89 -1.54 -17.55
CA THR A 411 -1.54 -2.84 -17.32
C THR A 411 -3.06 -2.71 -17.47
N GLU A 412 -3.66 -1.63 -16.97
CA GLU A 412 -5.08 -1.31 -17.16
C GLU A 412 -5.38 -0.98 -18.62
N PHE A 413 -4.48 -0.29 -19.31
CA PHE A 413 -4.58 -0.01 -20.72
C PHE A 413 -4.47 -1.27 -21.55
N LEU A 414 -3.53 -2.17 -21.21
CA LEU A 414 -3.45 -3.50 -21.82
C LEU A 414 -4.78 -4.24 -21.59
N ALA A 415 -5.32 -4.23 -20.37
CA ALA A 415 -6.60 -4.84 -20.04
C ALA A 415 -7.83 -4.17 -20.71
N ALA A 416 -7.69 -2.92 -21.17
CA ALA A 416 -8.71 -2.13 -21.85
C ALA A 416 -8.73 -2.29 -23.37
N THR A 417 -7.53 -2.38 -23.95
CA THR A 417 -7.29 -2.43 -25.40
C THR A 417 -7.28 -3.85 -25.93
N LEU A 418 -6.95 -4.81 -25.07
CA LEU A 418 -7.58 -6.12 -25.12
C LEU A 418 -9.03 -5.86 -24.76
N ASP A 419 -9.93 -5.93 -25.74
CA ASP A 419 -11.36 -5.67 -25.54
C ASP A 419 -11.83 -6.28 -24.18
N ARG A 420 -12.63 -5.57 -23.37
CA ARG A 420 -13.15 -6.11 -22.10
C ARG A 420 -13.90 -7.43 -22.33
N GLN A 421 -14.37 -7.68 -23.56
CA GLN A 421 -14.87 -8.97 -24.05
C GLN A 421 -13.80 -9.96 -24.54
N GLN A 422 -12.56 -9.53 -24.83
CA GLN A 422 -11.37 -10.35 -25.17
C GLN A 422 -10.53 -10.83 -23.98
N TYR A 423 -10.39 -10.10 -22.88
CA TYR A 423 -9.64 -10.59 -21.70
C TYR A 423 -10.53 -11.39 -20.74
N MET A 424 -11.80 -10.98 -20.57
CA MET A 424 -12.85 -11.81 -19.96
C MET A 424 -13.36 -12.88 -20.92
N LYS A 425 -12.81 -12.92 -22.14
CA LYS A 425 -12.99 -14.03 -23.05
C LYS A 425 -12.33 -15.21 -22.39
N GLU A 426 -13.15 -16.23 -22.19
CA GLU A 426 -12.81 -17.53 -21.65
C GLU A 426 -11.38 -17.95 -22.06
N ASP A 427 -10.98 -17.80 -23.32
CA ASP A 427 -9.66 -18.16 -23.86
C ASP A 427 -8.41 -17.53 -23.18
N VAL A 428 -8.43 -16.26 -22.76
CA VAL A 428 -7.25 -15.57 -22.18
C VAL A 428 -7.07 -15.93 -20.71
N CYS A 429 -8.16 -15.93 -19.96
CA CYS A 429 -8.16 -16.47 -18.61
C CYS A 429 -7.87 -17.96 -18.63
N TRP A 430 -8.32 -18.72 -19.65
CA TRP A 430 -7.93 -20.12 -19.84
C TRP A 430 -6.43 -20.28 -20.07
N ALA A 431 -5.78 -19.36 -20.80
CA ALA A 431 -4.35 -19.42 -20.99
C ALA A 431 -3.60 -19.26 -19.66
N ALA A 432 -4.02 -18.32 -18.80
CA ALA A 432 -3.47 -18.17 -17.45
C ALA A 432 -3.81 -19.36 -16.56
N PHE A 433 -5.05 -19.83 -16.60
CA PHE A 433 -5.52 -21.01 -15.90
C PHE A 433 -4.68 -22.23 -16.25
N ARG A 434 -4.37 -22.48 -17.53
CA ARG A 434 -3.48 -23.59 -17.99
C ARG A 434 -2.02 -23.44 -17.58
N VAL A 435 -1.58 -22.25 -17.20
CA VAL A 435 -0.24 -22.11 -16.59
C VAL A 435 -0.27 -22.69 -15.17
N PHE A 436 -1.39 -22.50 -14.46
CA PHE A 436 -1.64 -23.06 -13.15
C PHE A 436 -2.03 -24.55 -13.22
N ASP A 437 -3.00 -24.95 -14.03
CA ASP A 437 -3.40 -26.32 -14.35
C ASP A 437 -2.37 -26.97 -15.30
N ARG A 438 -1.30 -27.52 -14.72
CA ARG A 438 -0.16 -28.05 -15.48
C ARG A 438 -0.47 -29.41 -16.09
N ASN A 439 -1.35 -30.17 -15.44
CA ASN A 439 -1.71 -31.51 -15.85
C ASN A 439 -2.83 -31.49 -16.92
N GLY A 440 -3.57 -30.38 -17.03
CA GLY A 440 -4.60 -30.14 -18.03
C GLY A 440 -5.94 -30.80 -17.71
N ASP A 441 -6.25 -31.06 -16.43
CA ASP A 441 -7.48 -31.71 -15.99
C ASP A 441 -8.65 -30.72 -15.80
N GLY A 442 -8.44 -29.44 -16.11
CA GLY A 442 -9.44 -28.39 -16.02
C GLY A 442 -9.61 -27.85 -14.60
N HIS A 443 -8.75 -28.24 -13.66
CA HIS A 443 -8.79 -27.82 -12.27
C HIS A 443 -7.37 -27.46 -11.82
N ILE A 444 -7.23 -26.45 -10.95
CA ILE A 444 -5.94 -26.14 -10.33
C ILE A 444 -5.88 -26.87 -9.01
N SER A 445 -5.10 -27.95 -8.96
CA SER A 445 -4.85 -28.66 -7.70
C SER A 445 -3.93 -27.87 -6.77
N LYS A 446 -4.00 -28.20 -5.48
CA LYS A 446 -3.08 -27.67 -4.47
C LYS A 446 -1.61 -27.87 -4.84
N GLU A 447 -1.27 -29.03 -5.39
CA GLU A 447 0.08 -29.38 -5.84
C GLU A 447 0.53 -28.53 -7.03
N GLU A 448 -0.36 -28.21 -7.95
CA GLU A 448 -0.09 -27.39 -9.13
C GLU A 448 0.04 -25.91 -8.80
N LEU A 449 -0.89 -25.40 -7.99
CA LEU A 449 -0.79 -24.06 -7.43
C LEU A 449 0.53 -23.88 -6.68
N LYS A 450 0.90 -24.89 -5.87
CA LYS A 450 2.20 -24.94 -5.20
C LYS A 450 3.35 -24.91 -6.20
N GLN A 451 3.31 -25.70 -7.26
CA GLN A 451 4.40 -25.73 -8.23
C GLN A 451 4.58 -24.42 -8.97
N VAL A 452 3.51 -23.72 -9.35
CA VAL A 452 3.61 -22.46 -10.12
C VAL A 452 4.02 -21.29 -9.23
N LEU A 453 3.50 -21.26 -8.01
CA LEU A 453 3.92 -20.29 -7.00
C LEU A 453 5.33 -20.59 -6.45
N GLN A 454 5.85 -21.81 -6.63
CA GLN A 454 7.24 -22.20 -6.34
C GLN A 454 8.19 -22.06 -7.54
N SER A 455 7.69 -22.07 -8.78
CA SER A 455 8.52 -22.01 -9.99
C SER A 455 8.67 -20.60 -10.58
N SER A 456 7.97 -19.62 -10.03
CA SER A 456 8.14 -18.20 -10.36
C SER A 456 9.15 -17.55 -9.41
N GLU A 457 9.62 -16.34 -9.72
CA GLU A 457 10.49 -15.47 -8.90
C GLU A 457 9.86 -15.06 -7.53
N VAL A 458 8.86 -15.82 -7.05
CA VAL A 458 8.00 -15.62 -5.87
C VAL A 458 8.41 -16.59 -4.75
N GLU A 459 9.72 -16.77 -4.57
CA GLU A 459 10.29 -17.83 -3.72
C GLU A 459 10.01 -17.65 -2.20
N ASP A 460 9.59 -16.47 -1.74
CA ASP A 460 9.55 -16.13 -0.31
C ASP A 460 8.13 -15.97 0.29
N ALA A 461 7.03 -16.24 -0.44
CA ALA A 461 5.69 -15.86 0.03
C ALA A 461 4.78 -16.97 0.60
N LEU A 462 5.08 -18.26 0.38
CA LEU A 462 4.13 -19.34 0.65
C LEU A 462 4.75 -20.51 1.41
N GLY A 463 4.41 -20.60 2.69
CA GLY A 463 4.46 -21.89 3.38
C GLY A 463 3.38 -22.82 2.82
N LEU A 464 3.62 -24.14 2.89
CA LEU A 464 2.67 -25.20 2.51
C LEU A 464 1.25 -25.04 3.06
N LYS A 465 1.12 -24.31 4.17
CA LYS A 465 -0.14 -24.00 4.83
C LYS A 465 -0.94 -22.91 4.10
N ALA A 466 -0.29 -21.84 3.65
CA ALA A 466 -0.93 -20.72 2.96
C ALA A 466 -1.59 -21.12 1.62
N ILE A 467 -1.03 -22.13 0.94
CA ILE A 467 -1.61 -22.69 -0.29
C ILE A 467 -2.89 -23.47 0.02
N ALA A 468 -2.92 -24.21 1.14
CA ALA A 468 -4.11 -24.94 1.57
C ALA A 468 -5.26 -24.00 1.90
N ASP A 469 -4.95 -22.87 2.55
CA ASP A 469 -5.96 -21.90 2.96
C ASP A 469 -6.48 -21.08 1.77
N LEU A 470 -5.61 -20.76 0.81
CA LEU A 470 -6.01 -20.17 -0.47
C LEU A 470 -7.00 -21.06 -1.23
N MET A 471 -6.79 -22.38 -1.24
CA MET A 471 -7.76 -23.31 -1.85
C MET A 471 -9.13 -23.12 -1.22
N VAL A 472 -9.22 -23.22 0.12
CA VAL A 472 -10.49 -23.14 0.85
C VAL A 472 -11.29 -21.85 0.59
N GLU A 473 -10.61 -20.74 0.25
CA GLU A 473 -11.30 -19.47 0.01
C GLU A 473 -11.78 -19.25 -1.42
N VAL A 474 -11.06 -19.80 -2.40
CA VAL A 474 -11.40 -19.64 -3.82
C VAL A 474 -12.33 -20.77 -4.26
N ASP A 475 -12.12 -21.97 -3.71
CA ASP A 475 -12.96 -23.16 -3.86
C ASP A 475 -14.34 -22.90 -3.22
N SER A 476 -15.24 -22.42 -4.05
CA SER A 476 -16.61 -22.07 -3.68
C SER A 476 -17.50 -23.30 -3.60
N ASN A 477 -17.13 -24.36 -4.32
CA ASN A 477 -17.90 -25.61 -4.41
C ASN A 477 -17.47 -26.67 -3.37
N GLY A 478 -16.31 -26.50 -2.74
CA GLY A 478 -15.74 -27.32 -1.68
C GLY A 478 -15.10 -28.63 -2.14
N ASP A 479 -14.70 -28.74 -3.41
CA ASP A 479 -14.14 -29.97 -4.00
C ASP A 479 -12.63 -30.14 -3.77
N GLY A 480 -11.97 -29.12 -3.22
CA GLY A 480 -10.55 -29.08 -2.90
C GLY A 480 -9.65 -28.66 -4.07
N MET A 481 -10.25 -28.16 -5.16
CA MET A 481 -9.57 -27.66 -6.36
C MET A 481 -10.08 -26.24 -6.69
N ILE A 482 -9.43 -25.54 -7.61
CA ILE A 482 -9.99 -24.31 -8.20
C ILE A 482 -10.39 -24.62 -9.64
N ASP A 483 -11.68 -24.57 -9.93
CA ASP A 483 -12.17 -24.64 -11.30
C ASP A 483 -12.04 -23.30 -12.03
N PHE A 484 -12.29 -23.30 -13.34
CA PHE A 484 -12.16 -22.10 -14.15
C PHE A 484 -13.14 -20.98 -13.76
N GLU A 485 -14.34 -21.33 -13.28
CA GLU A 485 -15.35 -20.35 -12.85
C GLU A 485 -14.94 -19.66 -11.54
N GLU A 486 -14.39 -20.42 -10.60
CA GLU A 486 -13.84 -19.95 -9.33
C GLU A 486 -12.60 -19.06 -9.56
N PHE A 487 -11.71 -19.47 -10.46
CA PHE A 487 -10.58 -18.65 -10.89
C PHE A 487 -11.05 -17.34 -11.54
N MET A 488 -12.09 -17.39 -12.37
CA MET A 488 -12.69 -16.21 -12.99
C MET A 488 -13.39 -15.29 -11.99
N ALA A 489 -14.04 -15.84 -10.97
CA ALA A 489 -14.69 -15.07 -9.92
C ALA A 489 -13.67 -14.28 -9.11
N MET A 490 -12.51 -14.86 -8.83
CA MET A 490 -11.39 -14.18 -8.17
C MET A 490 -10.78 -13.04 -9.01
N MET A 491 -10.75 -13.19 -10.34
CA MET A 491 -10.15 -12.20 -11.25
C MET A 491 -11.06 -11.00 -11.56
N ARG A 492 -12.35 -11.10 -11.26
CA ARG A 492 -13.35 -10.02 -11.39
C ARG A 492 -13.20 -9.00 -10.27
#